data_AF-A0A0N1IHF2-F1
#
_entry.id   AF-A0A0N1IHF2-F1
#
_cell.length_a   1.000
_cell.length_b   1.000
_cell.length_c   1.000
_cell.angle_alpha   90.00
_cell.angle_beta   90.00
_cell.angle_gamma   90.00
#
_symmetry.space_group_name_H-M   'P 1'
#
loop_
_entity.id
_entity.type
_entity.pdbx_description
1 polymer ?
#
loop_
_entity_poly.entity_id
_entity_poly.type
_entity_poly.pdbx_seq_one_letter_code
_entity_poly.pdbx_strand_id
1 'polypeptide(L)'
;MSDSEDYQDEYIFRPQQHLDAKWLNPDLQDALHDSVSLNVLYNSLAQDREIYFEARDGLVNASGVTAKLGDSGKYYCGLRNLTCTCCDGLCGPHSGCACASCAALSSDEERRLALEAKLVAPPSSVWFIDGIKWKQEPGPECLQSLMESMIWEQRIKAINTVTSCPIISQIRRLIVLCNRHLVAVLRFTIAAPSIDYLLNPVERYRHLLESFEVNR
;
A
#
# COMPACT_ATOMS: atom_id res chain seq x y z
N MET A 1 -29.21 -2.06 -12.03
CA MET A 1 -28.67 -2.39 -10.71
C MET A 1 -27.30 -1.77 -10.67
N SER A 2 -27.11 -0.78 -9.81
CA SER A 2 -25.83 -0.10 -9.62
C SER A 2 -24.85 -1.13 -9.07
N ASP A 3 -23.85 -1.50 -9.87
CA ASP A 3 -22.65 -2.17 -9.38
C ASP A 3 -22.01 -1.18 -8.40
N SER A 4 -22.32 -1.35 -7.11
CA SER A 4 -21.62 -0.66 -6.04
C SER A 4 -20.17 -1.09 -6.13
N GLU A 5 -19.33 -0.14 -6.54
CA GLU A 5 -17.87 -0.19 -6.58
C GLU A 5 -17.30 -0.49 -5.18
N ASP A 6 -17.49 -1.71 -4.68
CA ASP A 6 -16.83 -2.21 -3.47
C ASP A 6 -15.45 -2.77 -3.87
N TYR A 7 -14.63 -1.92 -4.47
CA TYR A 7 -13.17 -2.10 -4.50
C TYR A 7 -12.60 -1.61 -3.16
N GLN A 8 -13.03 -2.22 -2.05
CA GLN A 8 -12.58 -1.83 -0.72
C GLN A 8 -11.28 -2.57 -0.33
N ASP A 9 -10.30 -1.75 0.09
CA ASP A 9 -9.03 -2.06 0.76
C ASP A 9 -7.75 -2.25 -0.08
N GLU A 10 -7.63 -1.58 -1.23
CA GLU A 10 -6.29 -1.22 -1.74
C GLU A 10 -5.93 0.18 -1.27
N TYR A 11 -5.16 0.24 -0.17
CA TYR A 11 -4.61 1.50 0.34
C TYR A 11 -3.18 1.70 -0.14
N ILE A 12 -2.80 2.96 -0.30
CA ILE A 12 -1.43 3.38 -0.60
C ILE A 12 -0.70 3.55 0.73
N PHE A 13 0.34 2.74 0.96
CA PHE A 13 1.17 2.80 2.16
C PHE A 13 2.49 3.53 1.89
N ARG A 14 2.74 4.62 2.64
CA ARG A 14 3.88 5.55 2.44
C ARG A 14 4.52 5.92 3.79
N PRO A 15 5.40 5.07 4.35
CA PRO A 15 6.12 5.34 5.60
C PRO A 15 6.99 6.61 5.54
N GLN A 16 6.72 7.55 6.44
CA GLN A 16 7.41 8.83 6.52
C GLN A 16 8.63 8.74 7.44
N GLN A 17 9.78 9.16 6.92
CA GLN A 17 11.05 9.02 7.63
C GLN A 17 11.09 9.80 8.96
N HIS A 18 10.48 10.98 9.01
CA HIS A 18 10.42 11.81 10.22
C HIS A 18 9.58 11.19 11.35
N LEU A 19 8.77 10.17 11.04
CA LEU A 19 7.97 9.43 12.01
C LEU A 19 8.64 8.12 12.46
N ASP A 20 9.78 7.74 11.89
CA ASP A 20 10.39 6.43 12.18
C ASP A 20 10.68 6.23 13.68
N ALA A 21 11.04 7.29 14.42
CA ALA A 21 11.25 7.21 15.86
C ALA A 21 10.01 6.70 16.64
N LYS A 22 8.80 7.09 16.22
CA LYS A 22 7.54 6.61 16.79
C LYS A 22 7.37 5.09 16.57
N TRP A 23 7.89 4.59 15.47
CA TRP A 23 7.71 3.21 15.01
C TRP A 23 8.88 2.28 15.35
N LEU A 24 9.87 2.74 16.12
CA LEU A 24 10.98 1.89 16.57
C LEU A 24 10.58 0.92 17.68
N ASN A 25 9.63 1.28 18.54
CA ASN A 25 9.18 0.41 19.63
C ASN A 25 7.64 0.49 19.81
N PRO A 26 6.83 0.20 18.77
CA PRO A 26 5.38 0.08 18.93
C PRO A 26 5.07 -1.19 19.74
N ASP A 27 4.00 -1.14 20.55
CA ASP A 27 3.54 -2.31 21.29
C ASP A 27 2.76 -3.27 20.38
N LEU A 28 3.50 -4.04 19.57
CA LEU A 28 2.92 -5.02 18.64
C LEU A 28 2.38 -6.25 19.35
N GLN A 29 2.85 -6.53 20.57
CA GLN A 29 2.37 -7.66 21.37
C GLN A 29 0.96 -7.37 21.86
N ASP A 30 0.72 -6.19 22.41
CA ASP A 30 -0.62 -5.77 22.81
C ASP A 30 -1.56 -5.71 21.59
N ALA A 31 -1.08 -5.19 20.45
CA ALA A 31 -1.86 -5.17 19.20
C ALA A 31 -2.18 -6.57 18.62
N LEU A 32 -1.41 -7.61 18.95
CA LEU A 32 -1.71 -8.98 18.55
C LEU A 32 -2.86 -9.57 19.36
N HIS A 33 -2.96 -9.20 20.64
CA HIS A 33 -3.91 -9.81 21.58
C HIS A 33 -5.18 -8.97 21.79
N ASP A 34 -5.10 -7.66 21.64
CA ASP A 34 -6.22 -6.74 21.80
C ASP A 34 -6.56 -5.99 20.51
N SER A 35 -7.81 -6.15 20.08
CA SER A 35 -8.33 -5.48 18.89
C SER A 35 -8.44 -3.97 19.06
N VAL A 36 -8.60 -3.45 20.29
CA VAL A 36 -8.67 -2.00 20.52
C VAL A 36 -7.29 -1.38 20.30
N SER A 37 -6.25 -1.92 20.94
CA SER A 37 -4.86 -1.50 20.73
C SER A 37 -4.41 -1.61 19.27
N LEU A 38 -4.77 -2.71 18.58
CA LEU A 38 -4.54 -2.86 17.15
C LEU A 38 -5.13 -1.70 16.34
N ASN A 39 -6.40 -1.38 16.60
CA ASN A 39 -7.09 -0.32 15.89
C ASN A 39 -6.52 1.06 16.21
N VAL A 40 -6.10 1.31 17.45
CA VAL A 40 -5.45 2.57 17.84
C VAL A 40 -4.15 2.77 17.05
N LEU A 41 -3.27 1.77 17.03
CA LEU A 41 -2.01 1.85 16.28
C LEU A 41 -2.27 1.99 14.77
N TYR A 42 -3.18 1.18 14.22
CA TYR A 42 -3.51 1.24 12.79
C TYR A 42 -4.10 2.60 12.38
N ASN A 43 -5.03 3.14 13.18
CA ASN A 43 -5.63 4.45 12.93
C ASN A 43 -4.59 5.57 13.01
N SER A 44 -3.53 5.39 13.82
CA SER A 44 -2.44 6.37 13.88
C SER A 44 -1.69 6.48 12.54
N LEU A 45 -1.61 5.41 11.73
CA LEU A 45 -1.05 5.48 10.37
C LEU A 45 -1.89 6.36 9.45
N ALA A 46 -3.22 6.29 9.57
CA ALA A 46 -4.12 7.12 8.78
C ALA A 46 -4.04 8.59 9.22
N GLN A 47 -3.99 8.85 10.53
CA GLN A 47 -3.82 10.20 11.09
C GLN A 47 -2.50 10.85 10.65
N ASP A 48 -1.42 10.07 10.64
CA ASP A 48 -0.09 10.49 10.24
C ASP A 48 0.09 10.60 8.71
N ARG A 49 -0.95 10.28 7.93
CA ARG A 49 -0.93 10.25 6.46
C ARG A 49 0.15 9.30 5.91
N GLU A 50 0.33 8.16 6.57
CA GLU A 50 1.13 7.04 6.08
C GLU A 50 0.29 6.01 5.32
N ILE A 51 -1.05 6.08 5.43
CA ILE A 51 -2.03 5.30 4.66
C ILE A 51 -2.99 6.25 3.94
N TYR A 52 -3.21 6.00 2.64
CA TYR A 52 -4.20 6.72 1.82
C TYR A 52 -5.14 5.73 1.16
N PHE A 53 -6.42 6.08 1.04
CA PHE A 53 -7.38 5.31 0.25
C PHE A 53 -7.45 5.82 -1.19
N GLU A 54 -7.21 7.11 -1.40
CA GLU A 54 -7.16 7.73 -2.71
C GLU A 54 -6.08 8.81 -2.75
N ALA A 55 -5.50 9.03 -3.94
CA ALA A 55 -4.48 10.06 -4.15
C ALA A 55 -5.05 11.45 -4.50
N ARG A 56 -6.39 11.64 -4.48
CA ARG A 56 -7.08 12.84 -5.00
C ARG A 56 -6.60 14.15 -4.36
N ASP A 57 -6.40 14.15 -3.05
CA ASP A 57 -5.96 15.35 -2.30
C ASP A 57 -4.43 15.57 -2.33
N GLY A 58 -3.70 14.72 -3.05
CA GLY A 58 -2.25 14.69 -3.08
C GLY A 58 -1.66 13.68 -2.10
N LEU A 59 -0.39 13.35 -2.31
CA LEU A 59 0.37 12.38 -1.52
C LEU A 59 1.53 13.08 -0.82
N VAL A 60 1.85 12.67 0.39
CA VAL A 60 3.04 13.17 1.11
C VAL A 60 4.30 12.55 0.49
N ASN A 61 5.20 13.41 0.02
CA ASN A 61 6.50 12.99 -0.51
C ASN A 61 7.49 12.61 0.61
N ALA A 62 8.66 12.10 0.26
CA ALA A 62 9.68 11.70 1.23
C ALA A 62 10.20 12.84 2.14
N SER A 63 9.94 14.11 1.80
CA SER A 63 10.28 15.27 2.62
C SER A 63 9.17 15.64 3.62
N GLY A 64 8.10 14.85 3.74
CA GLY A 64 6.98 15.15 4.63
C GLY A 64 6.05 16.25 4.12
N VAL A 65 6.10 16.59 2.82
CA VAL A 65 5.31 17.66 2.22
C VAL A 65 4.27 17.07 1.27
N THR A 66 3.00 17.51 1.39
CA THR A 66 1.95 17.13 0.46
C THR A 66 2.26 17.65 -0.94
N ALA A 67 2.36 16.72 -1.89
CA ALA A 67 2.54 17.00 -3.31
C ALA A 67 1.25 16.68 -4.07
N LYS A 68 0.91 17.51 -5.05
CA LYS A 68 -0.28 17.35 -5.89
C LYS A 68 0.11 16.86 -7.28
N LEU A 69 -0.75 16.04 -7.87
CA LEU A 69 -0.61 15.61 -9.25
C LEU A 69 -0.86 16.81 -10.18
N GLY A 70 0.10 17.11 -11.04
CA GLY A 70 -0.05 18.10 -12.11
C GLY A 70 -0.48 17.45 -13.42
N ASP A 71 -0.88 18.27 -14.39
CA ASP A 71 -1.37 17.84 -15.71
C ASP A 71 -0.34 17.02 -16.50
N SER A 72 0.95 17.13 -16.16
CA SER A 72 2.04 16.35 -16.74
C SER A 72 2.08 14.90 -16.24
N GLY A 73 1.19 14.49 -15.33
CA GLY A 73 1.23 13.18 -14.67
C GLY A 73 2.28 13.06 -13.58
N LYS A 74 2.92 14.17 -13.18
CA LYS A 74 3.95 14.21 -12.12
C LYS A 74 3.44 14.92 -10.89
N TYR A 75 4.00 14.57 -9.74
CA TYR A 75 3.70 15.21 -8.47
C TYR A 75 4.59 16.43 -8.22
N TYR A 76 4.04 17.46 -7.59
CA TYR A 76 4.71 18.70 -7.25
C TYR A 76 4.28 19.24 -5.89
N CYS A 77 5.23 19.70 -5.06
CA CYS A 77 4.94 20.20 -3.71
C CYS A 77 4.79 21.72 -3.62
N GLY A 78 5.09 22.48 -4.68
CA GLY A 78 4.99 23.94 -4.70
C GLY A 78 6.08 24.68 -3.91
N LEU A 79 6.97 23.97 -3.21
CA LEU A 79 8.01 24.59 -2.40
C LEU A 79 9.17 25.11 -3.24
N ARG A 80 9.81 26.18 -2.77
CA ARG A 80 11.05 26.73 -3.32
C ARG A 80 12.26 25.97 -2.77
N ASN A 81 12.50 24.77 -3.29
CA ASN A 81 13.57 23.87 -2.83
C ASN A 81 14.47 23.36 -3.95
N LEU A 82 14.35 23.92 -5.15
CA LEU A 82 15.18 23.55 -6.29
C LEU A 82 16.39 24.47 -6.39
N THR A 83 17.53 23.88 -6.70
CA THR A 83 18.79 24.58 -6.99
C THR A 83 19.14 24.54 -8.49
N CYS A 84 18.21 24.07 -9.34
CA CYS A 84 18.40 24.06 -10.79
C CYS A 84 18.49 25.47 -11.36
N THR A 85 19.29 25.63 -12.41
CA THR A 85 19.35 26.86 -13.22
C THR A 85 18.32 26.88 -14.35
N CYS A 86 17.61 25.78 -14.60
CA CYS A 86 16.61 25.65 -15.66
C CYS A 86 15.17 26.03 -15.25
N CYS A 87 14.99 26.51 -14.01
CA CYS A 87 13.69 26.66 -13.36
C CYS A 87 13.67 27.93 -12.50
N ASP A 88 12.49 28.41 -12.10
CA ASP A 88 12.34 29.57 -11.19
C ASP A 88 12.63 29.24 -9.71
N GLY A 89 13.11 28.02 -9.42
CA GLY A 89 13.40 27.49 -8.09
C GLY A 89 12.19 26.86 -7.38
N LEU A 90 10.98 26.94 -7.94
CA LEU A 90 9.75 26.35 -7.37
C LEU A 90 9.50 24.95 -7.92
N CYS A 91 9.07 24.03 -7.05
CA CYS A 91 8.63 22.70 -7.47
C CYS A 91 7.21 22.76 -8.03
N GLY A 92 7.04 22.84 -9.35
CA GLY A 92 5.72 23.01 -9.98
C GLY A 92 5.68 22.67 -11.48
N PRO A 93 4.49 22.49 -12.08
CA PRO A 93 4.35 22.02 -13.46
C PRO A 93 4.59 23.10 -14.54
N HIS A 94 4.46 24.40 -14.22
CA HIS A 94 4.51 25.46 -15.23
C HIS A 94 5.92 25.98 -15.51
N SER A 95 6.64 26.40 -14.46
CA SER A 95 7.97 27.03 -14.54
C SER A 95 9.02 26.32 -13.65
N GLY A 96 8.63 25.19 -13.08
CA GLY A 96 9.38 24.43 -12.10
C GLY A 96 9.80 23.04 -12.58
N CYS A 97 10.81 22.47 -11.93
CA CYS A 97 11.07 21.03 -12.02
C CYS A 97 10.37 20.29 -10.87
N ALA A 98 10.22 18.97 -10.95
CA ALA A 98 9.89 18.19 -9.76
C ALA A 98 11.14 18.10 -8.87
N CYS A 99 11.02 18.43 -7.58
CA CYS A 99 12.10 18.21 -6.63
C CYS A 99 12.37 16.71 -6.45
N ALA A 100 13.55 16.32 -5.96
CA ALA A 100 13.95 14.92 -5.85
C ALA A 100 12.89 14.04 -5.16
N SER A 101 12.31 14.51 -4.06
CA SER A 101 11.24 13.82 -3.33
C SER A 101 9.95 13.66 -4.15
N CYS A 102 9.57 14.67 -4.92
CA CYS A 102 8.39 14.65 -5.78
C CYS A 102 8.61 13.82 -7.06
N ALA A 103 9.81 13.82 -7.61
CA ALA A 103 10.20 12.98 -8.73
C ALA A 103 10.17 11.49 -8.33
N ALA A 104 10.72 11.15 -7.17
CA ALA A 104 10.66 9.79 -6.62
C ALA A 104 9.19 9.37 -6.38
N LEU A 105 8.38 10.24 -5.76
CA LEU A 105 6.95 10.00 -5.56
C LEU A 105 6.23 9.71 -6.89
N SER A 106 6.53 10.47 -7.94
CA SER A 106 5.95 10.29 -9.27
C SER A 106 6.30 8.92 -9.86
N SER A 107 7.58 8.53 -9.80
CA SER A 107 8.04 7.22 -10.30
C SER A 107 7.42 6.05 -9.53
N ASP A 108 7.28 6.18 -8.21
CA ASP A 108 6.64 5.15 -7.40
C ASP A 108 5.16 5.01 -7.73
N GLU A 109 4.46 6.12 -7.95
CA GLU A 109 3.06 6.10 -8.30
C GLU A 109 2.83 5.56 -9.70
N GLU A 110 3.67 5.94 -10.66
CA GLU A 110 3.68 5.36 -12.01
C GLU A 110 3.87 3.83 -11.96
N ARG A 111 4.79 3.33 -11.13
CA ARG A 111 4.98 1.89 -10.92
C ARG A 111 3.74 1.23 -10.34
N ARG A 112 3.10 1.85 -9.34
CA ARG A 112 1.87 1.34 -8.72
C ARG A 112 0.73 1.25 -9.74
N LEU A 113 0.48 2.34 -10.47
CA LEU A 113 -0.54 2.39 -11.52
C LEU A 113 -0.25 1.40 -12.65
N ALA A 114 1.02 1.19 -13.02
CA ALA A 114 1.39 0.20 -14.03
C ALA A 114 1.18 -1.25 -13.57
N LEU A 115 1.27 -1.54 -12.26
CA LEU A 115 0.91 -2.84 -11.70
C LEU A 115 -0.61 -3.02 -11.68
N GLU A 116 -1.34 -1.98 -11.25
CA GLU A 116 -2.80 -1.96 -11.23
C GLU A 116 -3.40 -2.12 -12.64
N ALA A 117 -2.83 -1.44 -13.65
CA ALA A 117 -3.26 -1.55 -15.04
C ALA A 117 -3.07 -2.95 -15.65
N LYS A 118 -2.23 -3.81 -15.06
CA LYS A 118 -2.12 -5.22 -15.48
C LYS A 118 -3.29 -6.08 -14.98
N LEU A 119 -4.03 -5.63 -13.98
CA LEU A 119 -5.21 -6.29 -13.44
C LEU A 119 -6.44 -5.89 -14.27
N VAL A 120 -6.47 -6.32 -15.53
CA VAL A 120 -7.63 -6.08 -16.41
C VAL A 120 -8.68 -7.15 -16.13
N ALA A 121 -9.86 -6.72 -15.70
CA ALA A 121 -11.00 -7.61 -15.52
C ALA A 121 -11.45 -8.16 -16.90
N PRO A 122 -11.57 -9.49 -17.08
CA PRO A 122 -12.21 -10.05 -18.26
C PRO A 122 -13.71 -9.68 -18.30
N PRO A 123 -14.37 -9.80 -19.47
CA PRO A 123 -15.81 -9.65 -19.56
C PRO A 123 -16.52 -10.64 -18.62
N SER A 124 -17.71 -10.30 -18.13
CA SER A 124 -18.42 -11.21 -17.20
C SER A 124 -18.74 -12.55 -17.86
N SER A 125 -18.65 -13.63 -17.06
CA SER A 125 -18.99 -14.99 -17.48
C SER A 125 -20.42 -15.10 -18.04
N VAL A 126 -21.36 -14.27 -17.55
CA VAL A 126 -22.75 -14.23 -18.02
C VAL A 126 -22.84 -13.95 -19.52
N TRP A 127 -22.02 -13.02 -20.03
CA TRP A 127 -22.00 -12.70 -21.46
C TRP A 127 -21.63 -13.91 -22.31
N PHE A 128 -20.65 -14.70 -21.86
CA PHE A 128 -20.24 -15.91 -22.55
C PHE A 128 -21.28 -17.03 -22.42
N ILE A 129 -21.87 -17.22 -21.24
CA ILE A 129 -22.92 -18.22 -21.00
C ILE A 129 -24.11 -17.98 -21.93
N ASP A 130 -24.61 -16.74 -22.00
CA ASP A 130 -25.74 -16.39 -22.87
C ASP A 130 -25.40 -16.60 -24.35
N GLY A 131 -24.17 -16.30 -24.75
CA GLY A 131 -23.68 -16.52 -26.10
C GLY A 131 -23.51 -18.00 -26.48
N ILE A 132 -23.17 -18.86 -25.52
CA ILE A 132 -22.99 -20.31 -25.74
C ILE A 132 -24.33 -21.05 -25.73
N LYS A 133 -25.30 -20.58 -24.93
CA LYS A 133 -26.62 -21.22 -24.72
C LYS A 133 -27.33 -21.64 -26.00
N TRP A 134 -27.12 -20.91 -27.09
CA TRP A 134 -27.77 -21.13 -28.38
C TRP A 134 -26.83 -21.55 -29.52
N LYS A 135 -25.55 -21.85 -29.23
CA LYS A 135 -24.57 -22.33 -30.23
C LYS A 135 -24.48 -23.85 -30.22
N GLN A 136 -24.45 -24.46 -31.40
CA GLN A 136 -24.22 -25.91 -31.54
C GLN A 136 -22.79 -26.31 -31.15
N GLU A 137 -21.79 -25.50 -31.56
CA GLU A 137 -20.38 -25.72 -31.21
C GLU A 137 -19.71 -24.37 -30.90
N PRO A 138 -19.47 -24.02 -29.62
CA PRO A 138 -18.92 -22.72 -29.24
C PRO A 138 -17.43 -22.55 -29.54
N GLY A 139 -16.71 -23.63 -29.83
CA GLY A 139 -15.26 -23.62 -30.10
C GLY A 139 -14.40 -23.46 -28.84
N PRO A 140 -13.11 -23.83 -28.90
CA PRO A 140 -12.21 -23.84 -27.75
C PRO A 140 -11.93 -22.43 -27.18
N GLU A 141 -11.84 -21.41 -28.05
CA GLU A 141 -11.57 -20.03 -27.62
C GLU A 141 -12.69 -19.48 -26.72
N CYS A 142 -13.95 -19.74 -27.08
CA CYS A 142 -15.09 -19.28 -26.30
C CYS A 142 -15.13 -19.92 -24.90
N LEU A 143 -14.76 -21.20 -24.81
CA LEU A 143 -14.66 -21.90 -23.52
C LEU A 143 -13.48 -21.38 -22.69
N GLN A 144 -12.36 -21.07 -23.32
CA GLN A 144 -11.21 -20.47 -22.63
C GLN A 144 -11.56 -19.10 -22.04
N SER A 145 -12.19 -18.20 -22.81
CA SER A 145 -12.62 -16.89 -22.31
C SER A 145 -13.66 -17.01 -21.18
N LEU A 146 -14.59 -17.96 -21.28
CA LEU A 146 -15.52 -18.25 -20.18
C LEU A 146 -14.77 -18.71 -18.93
N MET A 147 -13.79 -19.62 -19.06
CA MET A 147 -12.98 -20.10 -17.94
C MET A 147 -12.20 -18.97 -17.28
N GLU A 148 -11.53 -18.11 -18.05
CA GLU A 148 -10.82 -16.94 -17.55
C GLU A 148 -11.74 -16.01 -16.77
N SER A 149 -12.94 -15.76 -17.30
CA SER A 149 -13.97 -14.93 -16.66
C SER A 149 -14.47 -15.52 -15.34
N MET A 150 -14.76 -16.83 -15.32
CA MET A 150 -15.19 -17.51 -14.09
C MET A 150 -14.09 -17.54 -13.03
N ILE A 151 -12.83 -17.81 -13.42
CA ILE A 151 -11.69 -17.78 -12.50
C ILE A 151 -11.53 -16.39 -11.90
N TRP A 152 -11.64 -15.35 -12.72
CA TRP A 152 -11.61 -13.97 -12.24
C TRP A 152 -12.72 -13.68 -11.24
N GLU A 153 -13.98 -13.94 -11.60
CA GLU A 153 -15.14 -13.72 -10.71
C GLU A 153 -15.02 -14.51 -9.40
N GLN A 154 -14.51 -15.74 -9.44
CA GLN A 154 -14.24 -16.54 -8.25
C GLN A 154 -13.17 -15.91 -7.35
N ARG A 155 -12.08 -15.40 -7.93
CA ARG A 155 -11.02 -14.70 -7.19
C ARG A 155 -11.56 -13.45 -6.51
N ILE A 156 -12.33 -12.63 -7.22
CA ILE A 156 -12.95 -11.42 -6.65
C ILE A 156 -13.88 -11.79 -5.50
N LYS A 157 -14.74 -12.80 -5.64
CA LYS A 157 -15.61 -13.28 -4.55
C LYS A 157 -14.81 -13.77 -3.34
N ALA A 158 -13.72 -14.51 -3.57
CA ALA A 158 -12.85 -14.97 -2.50
C ALA A 158 -12.21 -13.80 -1.75
N ILE A 159 -11.69 -12.80 -2.48
CA ILE A 159 -11.14 -11.57 -1.90
C ILE A 159 -12.21 -10.84 -1.07
N ASN A 160 -13.41 -10.64 -1.61
CA ASN A 160 -14.50 -9.95 -0.90
C ASN A 160 -14.94 -10.68 0.37
N THR A 161 -14.93 -12.02 0.33
CA THR A 161 -15.22 -12.84 1.52
C THR A 161 -14.12 -12.71 2.57
N VAL A 162 -12.87 -12.65 2.12
CA VAL A 162 -11.69 -12.50 2.97
C VAL A 162 -11.65 -11.11 3.62
N THR A 163 -11.93 -10.04 2.87
CA THR A 163 -11.93 -8.67 3.39
C THR A 163 -13.08 -8.43 4.37
N SER A 164 -14.25 -9.01 4.12
CA SER A 164 -15.38 -8.97 5.06
C SER A 164 -15.20 -9.83 6.32
N CYS A 165 -14.18 -10.70 6.38
CA CYS A 165 -13.86 -11.48 7.56
C CYS A 165 -13.14 -10.62 8.63
N PRO A 166 -13.68 -10.47 9.85
CA PRO A 166 -13.07 -9.63 10.89
C PRO A 166 -11.67 -10.09 11.30
N ILE A 167 -11.45 -11.41 11.39
CA ILE A 167 -10.16 -12.00 11.77
C ILE A 167 -9.11 -11.69 10.71
N ILE A 168 -9.44 -11.84 9.43
CA ILE A 168 -8.47 -11.57 8.37
C ILE A 168 -8.21 -10.07 8.25
N SER A 169 -9.23 -9.23 8.44
CA SER A 169 -9.05 -7.77 8.55
C SER A 169 -8.07 -7.40 9.67
N GLN A 170 -8.16 -8.04 10.85
CA GLN A 170 -7.22 -7.82 11.95
C GLN A 170 -5.80 -8.24 11.57
N ILE A 171 -5.63 -9.43 10.97
CA ILE A 171 -4.32 -9.92 10.50
C ILE A 171 -3.71 -8.95 9.47
N ARG A 172 -4.51 -8.45 8.52
CA ARG A 172 -4.06 -7.46 7.53
C ARG A 172 -3.53 -6.19 8.20
N ARG A 173 -4.26 -5.64 9.18
CA ARG A 173 -3.82 -4.45 9.93
C ARG A 173 -2.51 -4.72 10.68
N LEU A 174 -2.38 -5.88 11.31
CA LEU A 174 -1.17 -6.26 12.02
C LEU A 174 0.03 -6.38 11.07
N ILE A 175 -0.15 -7.00 9.89
CA ILE A 175 0.91 -7.10 8.86
C ILE A 175 1.41 -5.70 8.48
N VAL A 176 0.52 -4.71 8.35
CA VAL A 176 0.90 -3.33 8.05
C VAL A 176 1.72 -2.71 9.17
N LEU A 177 1.31 -2.89 10.42
CA LEU A 177 2.06 -2.39 11.58
C LEU A 177 3.44 -3.01 11.67
N CYS A 178 3.55 -4.33 11.45
CA CYS A 178 4.83 -5.03 11.38
C CYS A 178 5.70 -4.49 10.24
N ASN A 179 5.13 -4.29 9.05
CA ASN A 179 5.84 -3.69 7.91
C ASN A 179 6.34 -2.28 8.27
N ARG A 180 5.48 -1.44 8.88
CA ARG A 180 5.85 -0.08 9.30
C ARG A 180 7.02 -0.07 10.29
N HIS A 181 6.96 -0.95 11.28
CA HIS A 181 8.00 -1.12 12.28
C HIS A 181 9.32 -1.57 11.65
N LEU A 182 9.28 -2.57 10.76
CA LEU A 182 10.46 -3.06 10.04
C LEU A 182 11.11 -1.94 9.20
N VAL A 183 10.32 -1.13 8.50
CA VAL A 183 10.84 0.02 7.74
C VAL A 183 11.57 1.01 8.65
N ALA A 184 11.03 1.31 9.84
CA ALA A 184 11.69 2.20 10.80
C ALA A 184 13.02 1.61 11.31
N VAL A 185 13.01 0.32 11.67
CA VAL A 185 14.21 -0.39 12.15
C VAL A 185 15.29 -0.40 11.08
N LEU A 186 14.95 -0.74 9.83
CA LEU A 186 15.90 -0.77 8.72
C LEU A 186 16.52 0.60 8.42
N ARG A 187 15.72 1.67 8.47
CA ARG A 187 16.25 3.03 8.26
C ARG A 187 17.14 3.47 9.42
N PHE A 188 16.80 3.10 10.66
CA PHE A 188 17.61 3.38 11.83
C PHE A 188 18.97 2.67 11.80
N THR A 189 19.00 1.39 11.43
CA THR A 189 20.25 0.62 11.33
C THR A 189 21.18 1.14 10.24
N ILE A 190 20.63 1.59 9.10
CA ILE A 190 21.43 2.20 8.02
C ILE A 190 22.02 3.56 8.45
N ALA A 191 21.28 4.34 9.25
CA ALA A 191 21.71 5.67 9.70
C ALA A 191 22.73 5.64 10.85
N ALA A 192 22.76 4.58 11.66
CA ALA A 192 23.66 4.42 12.81
C ALA A 192 24.57 3.19 12.65
N PRO A 193 25.64 3.25 11.84
CA PRO A 193 26.46 2.09 11.48
C PRO A 193 27.43 1.61 12.58
N SER A 194 27.25 2.01 13.85
CA SER A 194 28.10 1.49 14.94
C SER A 194 27.88 -0.01 15.11
N ILE A 195 28.92 -0.77 14.79
CA ILE A 195 28.97 -2.24 14.61
C ILE A 195 28.48 -3.04 15.83
N ASP A 196 28.48 -2.47 17.04
CA ASP A 196 28.09 -3.19 18.26
C ASP A 196 26.59 -3.46 18.40
N TYR A 197 25.71 -2.74 17.66
CA TYR A 197 24.26 -2.97 17.70
C TYR A 197 23.77 -4.02 16.69
N LEU A 198 24.62 -4.45 15.75
CA LEU A 198 24.25 -5.37 14.67
C LEU A 198 24.31 -6.84 15.06
N LEU A 199 24.90 -7.17 16.21
CA LEU A 199 25.11 -8.57 16.59
C LEU A 199 23.96 -9.22 17.33
N ASN A 200 22.82 -8.54 17.55
CA ASN A 200 21.70 -9.27 18.16
C ASN A 200 20.27 -8.73 17.94
N PRO A 201 19.75 -8.79 16.71
CA PRO A 201 18.32 -8.67 16.47
C PRO A 201 17.53 -9.73 17.25
N VAL A 202 18.08 -10.94 17.37
CA VAL A 202 17.48 -12.08 18.07
C VAL A 202 17.30 -11.78 19.56
N GLU A 203 18.24 -11.10 20.22
CA GLU A 203 18.13 -10.76 21.65
C GLU A 203 17.07 -9.71 21.93
N ARG A 204 16.88 -8.77 21.02
CA ARG A 204 15.89 -7.70 21.20
C ARG A 204 14.46 -8.24 21.10
N TYR A 205 14.27 -9.30 20.31
CA TYR A 205 13.01 -10.05 20.24
C TYR A 205 13.04 -11.35 21.07
N ARG A 206 14.11 -11.65 21.82
CA ARG A 206 14.21 -12.87 22.63
C ARG A 206 13.13 -12.88 23.70
N HIS A 207 12.87 -11.76 24.35
CA HIS A 207 11.78 -11.69 25.34
C HIS A 207 10.39 -11.87 24.71
N LEU A 208 10.22 -11.46 23.45
CA LEU A 208 8.99 -11.72 22.70
C LEU A 208 8.88 -13.21 22.33
N LEU A 209 9.96 -13.84 21.85
CA LEU A 209 10.01 -15.28 21.55
C LEU A 209 9.87 -16.16 22.80
N GLU A 210 10.49 -15.78 23.92
CA GLU A 210 10.35 -16.44 25.23
C GLU A 210 8.92 -16.32 25.77
N SER A 211 8.24 -15.19 25.55
CA SER A 211 6.84 -15.03 25.93
C SER A 211 5.86 -15.91 25.12
N PHE A 212 6.28 -16.36 23.92
CA PHE A 212 5.55 -17.34 23.12
C PHE A 212 5.81 -18.80 23.57
N GLU A 213 6.97 -19.10 24.16
CA GLU A 213 7.31 -20.44 24.65
C GLU A 213 6.78 -20.75 26.06
N VAL A 214 6.51 -19.74 26.89
CA VAL A 214 6.01 -19.92 28.26
C VAL A 214 4.49 -20.19 28.33
N ASN A 215 3.74 -19.96 27.24
CA ASN A 215 2.29 -20.24 27.17
C ASN A 215 1.94 -21.53 26.39
N ARG A 216 2.84 -22.53 26.38
CA ARG A 216 2.59 -23.86 25.81
C ARG A 216 2.52 -24.94 26.88
#